data_AF-A0A849CPC4-F1
#
_entry.id   AF-A0A849CPC4-F1
#
_cell.length_a   1.000
_cell.length_b   1.000
_cell.length_c   1.000
_cell.angle_alpha   90.00
_cell.angle_beta   90.00
_cell.angle_gamma   90.00
#
_symmetry.space_group_name_H-M   'P 1'
#
loop_
_entity.id
_entity.type
_entity.pdbx_description
1 polymer ?
#
loop_
_entity_poly.entity_id
_entity_poly.type
_entity_poly.pdbx_seq_one_letter_code
_entity_poly.pdbx_strand_id
1 'polypeptide(L)'
;MEKKIYFGTNLKMYKGNCETVDYLTQLLALREKLQSDYDIELFVIPSYIALKDAVHAAASETTHKILIGAQNMNAKDKGQFTGEISPLMLKELGVQLVMIGHSERRHVLKETDQEENEKVLSALKHGFKTLLCVGETLEQKNYQISDEVLRTQLKIGLHGVSVKQLPHLFIAYEPVWAIGEGGIPATAQYADEKQKIIKQCLFEMFGEESKKIPVLYGGSVNLENANELIMQPHIDGLFVGRSAWDAQCFYTLIDGALKALAGTTHQFSPIATQLIKHLGGKENISALTHCASRIRVMTRNENHINKVAIEKINGVSGLFSIANQYQIIVGPKWVEKIYSEMKALLETE
;
A
#
# COMPACT_ATOMS: atom_id res chain seq x y z
N MET A 1 -2.30 -0.03 -15.46
CA MET A 1 -3.11 -0.22 -14.25
C MET A 1 -2.55 0.72 -13.22
N GLU A 2 -3.39 1.61 -12.69
CA GLU A 2 -3.01 2.51 -11.59
C GLU A 2 -2.49 1.67 -10.42
N LYS A 3 -1.43 2.15 -9.77
CA LYS A 3 -0.83 1.48 -8.61
C LYS A 3 -1.86 1.52 -7.46
N LYS A 4 -2.30 0.36 -6.98
CA LYS A 4 -3.16 0.30 -5.79
C LYS A 4 -2.36 0.65 -4.54
N ILE A 5 -2.89 1.55 -3.72
CA ILE A 5 -2.29 1.98 -2.45
C ILE A 5 -3.18 1.52 -1.29
N TYR A 6 -2.55 1.01 -0.23
CA TYR A 6 -3.25 0.40 0.89
C TYR A 6 -3.17 1.29 2.13
N PHE A 7 -4.31 1.52 2.77
CA PHE A 7 -4.36 2.16 4.08
C PHE A 7 -5.24 1.32 4.99
N GLY A 8 -4.83 1.15 6.23
CA GLY A 8 -5.74 0.57 7.20
C GLY A 8 -5.40 0.89 8.62
N THR A 9 -6.32 0.56 9.52
CA THR A 9 -6.12 0.76 10.95
C THR A 9 -6.67 -0.38 11.77
N ASN A 10 -5.96 -0.71 12.84
CA ASN A 10 -6.46 -1.53 13.93
C ASN A 10 -6.88 -0.63 15.09
N LEU A 11 -8.18 -0.63 15.39
CA LEU A 11 -8.74 0.16 16.50
C LEU A 11 -8.44 -0.46 17.87
N LYS A 12 -7.85 -1.66 17.90
CA LYS A 12 -7.49 -2.43 19.10
C LYS A 12 -8.65 -2.46 20.10
N MET A 13 -8.35 -2.35 21.40
CA MET A 13 -9.32 -2.42 22.49
C MET A 13 -9.66 -1.02 23.04
N TYR A 14 -9.94 -0.04 22.15
CA TYR A 14 -10.17 1.35 22.56
C TYR A 14 -11.58 1.89 22.35
N LYS A 15 -12.38 1.33 21.43
CA LYS A 15 -13.72 1.84 21.09
C LYS A 15 -14.81 0.81 21.36
N GLY A 16 -15.91 1.27 21.96
CA GLY A 16 -17.15 0.51 22.03
C GLY A 16 -17.90 0.47 20.69
N ASN A 17 -19.08 -0.16 20.67
CA ASN A 17 -19.88 -0.29 19.46
C ASN A 17 -20.33 1.06 18.89
N CYS A 18 -20.98 1.91 19.70
CA CYS A 18 -21.45 3.22 19.23
C CYS A 18 -20.31 4.09 18.69
N GLU A 19 -19.20 4.17 19.41
CA GLU A 19 -18.02 4.93 18.97
C GLU A 19 -17.41 4.39 17.67
N THR A 20 -17.48 3.07 17.44
CA THR A 20 -17.01 2.45 16.20
C THR A 20 -17.92 2.81 15.03
N VAL A 21 -19.24 2.77 15.23
CA VAL A 21 -20.23 3.16 14.19
C VAL A 21 -20.10 4.64 13.86
N ASP A 22 -19.95 5.50 14.87
CA ASP A 22 -19.74 6.95 14.68
C ASP A 22 -18.44 7.22 13.92
N TYR A 23 -17.35 6.53 14.30
CA TYR A 23 -16.06 6.62 13.61
C TYR A 23 -16.17 6.23 12.13
N LEU A 24 -16.80 5.09 11.83
CA LEU A 24 -16.96 4.61 10.45
C LEU A 24 -17.84 5.54 9.61
N THR A 25 -18.94 6.03 10.19
CA THR A 25 -19.84 6.98 9.52
C THR A 25 -19.10 8.26 9.14
N GLN A 26 -18.30 8.80 10.06
CA GLN A 26 -17.47 9.98 9.79
C GLN A 26 -16.41 9.68 8.72
N LEU A 27 -15.71 8.55 8.83
CA LEU A 27 -14.65 8.19 7.89
C LEU A 27 -15.19 7.96 6.46
N LEU A 28 -16.37 7.36 6.31
CA LEU A 28 -17.05 7.21 5.01
C LEU A 28 -17.38 8.57 4.38
N ALA A 29 -17.96 9.49 5.16
CA ALA A 29 -18.28 10.84 4.69
C ALA A 29 -17.02 11.63 4.29
N LEU A 30 -15.89 11.39 4.96
CA LEU A 30 -14.60 11.96 4.60
C LEU A 30 -14.00 11.29 3.35
N ARG A 31 -14.13 9.97 3.21
CA ARG A 31 -13.63 9.20 2.07
C ARG A 31 -14.24 9.65 0.75
N GLU A 32 -15.52 10.02 0.72
CA GLU A 32 -16.18 10.58 -0.49
C GLU A 32 -15.59 11.94 -0.93
N LYS A 33 -14.90 12.65 -0.03
CA LYS A 33 -14.21 13.91 -0.37
C LYS A 33 -12.80 13.69 -0.90
N LEU A 34 -12.26 12.47 -0.76
CA LEU A 34 -10.88 12.17 -1.07
C LEU A 34 -10.69 11.97 -2.58
N GLN A 35 -10.07 12.94 -3.24
CA GLN A 35 -9.74 12.87 -4.66
C GLN A 35 -8.35 12.26 -4.83
N SER A 36 -8.23 11.25 -5.70
CA SER A 36 -6.97 10.59 -5.99
C SER A 36 -6.99 9.86 -7.32
N ASP A 37 -5.87 9.90 -8.04
CA ASP A 37 -5.61 9.11 -9.25
C ASP A 37 -5.13 7.68 -8.93
N TYR A 38 -5.07 7.32 -7.64
CA TYR A 38 -4.72 5.99 -7.19
C TYR A 38 -5.97 5.19 -6.83
N ASP A 39 -5.99 3.91 -7.22
CA ASP A 39 -6.88 2.92 -6.60
C ASP A 39 -6.47 2.76 -5.13
N ILE A 40 -7.41 2.90 -4.21
CA ILE A 40 -7.14 2.88 -2.77
C ILE A 40 -7.93 1.76 -2.12
N GLU A 41 -7.22 0.86 -1.45
CA GLU A 41 -7.84 -0.09 -0.53
C GLU A 41 -7.77 0.45 0.90
N LEU A 42 -8.94 0.80 1.45
CA LEU A 42 -9.08 1.26 2.82
C LEU A 42 -9.73 0.17 3.68
N PHE A 43 -9.15 -0.13 4.85
CA PHE A 43 -9.73 -1.09 5.78
C PHE A 43 -9.66 -0.63 7.25
N VAL A 44 -10.65 -1.04 8.04
CA VAL A 44 -10.75 -0.74 9.48
C VAL A 44 -11.00 -2.05 10.23
N ILE A 45 -10.27 -2.25 11.32
CA ILE A 45 -10.33 -3.48 12.13
C ILE A 45 -10.81 -3.14 13.55
N PRO A 46 -12.14 -3.11 13.79
CA PRO A 46 -12.71 -2.85 15.10
C PRO A 46 -12.68 -4.08 16.03
N SER A 47 -13.04 -3.89 17.30
CA SER A 47 -13.25 -4.98 18.26
C SER A 47 -14.42 -5.86 17.85
N TYR A 48 -14.41 -7.15 18.26
CA TYR A 48 -15.45 -8.13 17.91
C TYR A 48 -16.86 -7.67 18.26
N ILE A 49 -17.03 -6.99 19.40
CA ILE A 49 -18.33 -6.52 19.89
C ILE A 49 -19.01 -5.51 18.95
N ALA A 50 -18.23 -4.92 18.03
CA ALA A 50 -18.72 -3.92 17.08
C ALA A 50 -18.80 -4.43 15.64
N LEU A 51 -18.36 -5.66 15.35
CA LEU A 51 -18.21 -6.13 13.97
C LEU A 51 -19.52 -6.14 13.18
N LYS A 52 -20.61 -6.61 13.79
CA LYS A 52 -21.91 -6.68 13.11
C LYS A 52 -22.32 -5.28 12.62
N ASP A 53 -22.33 -4.30 13.52
CA ASP A 53 -22.80 -2.96 13.20
C ASP A 53 -21.77 -2.19 12.35
N ALA A 54 -20.48 -2.46 12.53
CA ALA A 54 -19.42 -1.94 11.66
C ALA A 54 -19.58 -2.39 10.21
N VAL A 55 -19.89 -3.67 9.97
CA VAL A 55 -20.18 -4.17 8.60
C VAL A 55 -21.42 -3.48 8.03
N HIS A 56 -22.49 -3.32 8.82
CA HIS A 56 -23.69 -2.62 8.36
C HIS A 56 -23.40 -1.14 8.02
N ALA A 57 -22.62 -0.44 8.85
CA ALA A 57 -22.23 0.95 8.60
C ALA A 57 -21.38 1.09 7.32
N ALA A 58 -20.44 0.16 7.11
CA ALA A 58 -19.58 0.12 5.93
C ALA A 58 -20.30 -0.29 4.64
N ALA A 59 -21.48 -0.91 4.73
CA ALA A 59 -22.30 -1.34 3.60
C ALA A 59 -23.21 -0.23 3.02
N SER A 60 -23.07 1.02 3.47
CA SER A 60 -23.81 2.16 2.92
C SER A 60 -23.58 2.32 1.41
N GLU A 61 -24.56 2.91 0.70
CA GLU A 61 -24.53 3.14 -0.76
C GLU A 61 -23.54 4.27 -1.13
N THR A 62 -22.26 4.09 -0.77
CA THR A 62 -21.17 5.00 -1.11
C THR A 62 -20.42 4.50 -2.34
N THR A 63 -19.79 5.41 -3.07
CA THR A 63 -18.99 5.03 -4.25
C THR A 63 -17.68 4.35 -3.83
N HIS A 64 -17.18 4.69 -2.64
CA HIS A 64 -15.96 4.14 -2.08
C HIS A 64 -16.24 3.20 -0.90
N LYS A 65 -15.65 2.01 -0.94
CA LYS A 65 -15.83 0.97 0.08
C LYS A 65 -14.73 1.05 1.15
N ILE A 66 -15.10 0.77 2.39
CA ILE A 66 -14.17 0.50 3.50
C ILE A 66 -14.31 -0.98 3.86
N LEU A 67 -13.22 -1.74 3.82
CA LEU A 67 -13.24 -3.13 4.24
C LEU A 67 -13.28 -3.22 5.77
N ILE A 68 -14.15 -4.09 6.29
CA ILE A 68 -14.18 -4.39 7.72
C ILE A 68 -13.40 -5.67 8.00
N GLY A 69 -12.45 -5.57 8.94
CA GLY A 69 -11.61 -6.68 9.36
C GLY A 69 -11.83 -7.11 10.80
N ALA A 70 -11.52 -8.36 11.11
CA ALA A 70 -11.44 -8.87 12.49
C ALA A 70 -10.01 -8.83 13.02
N GLN A 71 -9.84 -8.55 14.31
CA GLN A 71 -8.52 -8.41 14.95
C GLN A 71 -7.78 -9.73 15.14
N ASN A 72 -8.51 -10.85 15.14
CA ASN A 72 -7.99 -12.22 15.21
C ASN A 72 -9.12 -13.19 14.81
N MET A 73 -8.82 -14.48 14.76
CA MET A 73 -9.79 -15.57 14.81
C MET A 73 -9.12 -16.87 15.28
N ASN A 74 -9.93 -17.87 15.64
CA ASN A 74 -9.46 -19.24 15.79
C ASN A 74 -9.26 -19.91 14.43
N ALA A 75 -8.34 -20.87 14.33
CA ALA A 75 -8.14 -21.62 13.10
C ALA A 75 -9.26 -22.65 12.83
N LYS A 76 -9.97 -23.13 13.87
CA LYS A 76 -11.00 -24.18 13.74
C LYS A 76 -12.37 -23.59 13.42
N ASP A 77 -13.09 -24.25 12.51
CA ASP A 77 -14.46 -23.89 12.11
C ASP A 77 -15.46 -23.89 13.29
N LYS A 78 -15.22 -24.75 14.30
CA LYS A 78 -15.97 -24.86 15.56
C LYS A 78 -15.20 -25.71 16.57
N GLY A 79 -15.53 -25.64 17.86
CA GLY A 79 -14.99 -26.54 18.87
C GLY A 79 -15.14 -26.01 20.29
N GLN A 80 -14.48 -26.68 21.24
CA GLN A 80 -14.46 -26.32 22.66
C GLN A 80 -13.39 -25.23 22.93
N PHE A 81 -13.61 -24.04 22.38
CA PHE A 81 -12.70 -22.88 22.47
C PHE A 81 -13.44 -21.68 23.06
N THR A 82 -13.84 -21.76 24.32
CA THR A 82 -14.61 -20.69 24.99
C THR A 82 -13.87 -19.35 24.91
N GLY A 83 -14.55 -18.32 24.40
CA GLY A 83 -14.00 -16.96 24.22
C GLY A 83 -13.42 -16.69 22.83
N GLU A 84 -13.20 -17.73 22.02
CA GLU A 84 -12.66 -17.59 20.66
C GLU A 84 -13.77 -17.39 19.61
N ILE A 85 -13.40 -16.75 18.50
CA ILE A 85 -14.30 -16.50 17.36
C ILE A 85 -13.86 -17.37 16.17
N SER A 86 -14.79 -18.13 15.62
CA SER A 86 -14.51 -19.00 14.46
C SER A 86 -14.54 -18.24 13.13
N PRO A 87 -13.88 -18.73 12.07
CA PRO A 87 -13.98 -18.15 10.73
C PRO A 87 -15.41 -18.17 10.18
N LEU A 88 -16.24 -19.16 10.56
CA LEU A 88 -17.63 -19.23 10.12
C LEU A 88 -18.49 -18.13 10.74
N MET A 89 -18.27 -17.79 12.01
CA MET A 89 -18.94 -16.67 12.68
C MET A 89 -18.58 -15.34 12.02
N LEU A 90 -17.31 -15.12 11.68
CA LEU A 90 -16.89 -13.90 10.96
C LEU A 90 -17.51 -13.82 9.56
N LYS A 91 -17.59 -14.96 8.86
CA LYS A 91 -18.17 -15.04 7.52
C LYS A 91 -19.66 -14.74 7.53
N GLU A 92 -20.39 -15.21 8.54
CA GLU A 92 -21.81 -14.89 8.75
C GLU A 92 -22.05 -13.38 8.90
N LEU A 93 -21.14 -12.69 9.60
CA LEU A 93 -21.21 -11.23 9.75
C LEU A 93 -20.83 -10.45 8.49
N GLY A 94 -20.29 -11.09 7.45
CA GLY A 94 -19.82 -10.41 6.24
C GLY A 94 -18.47 -9.72 6.39
N VAL A 95 -17.66 -10.10 7.39
CA VAL A 95 -16.28 -9.61 7.55
C VAL A 95 -15.44 -10.00 6.34
N GLN A 96 -14.58 -9.10 5.87
CA GLN A 96 -13.83 -9.26 4.61
C GLN A 96 -12.36 -9.56 4.82
N LEU A 97 -11.80 -9.12 5.96
CA LEU A 97 -10.39 -9.22 6.29
C LEU A 97 -10.18 -9.83 7.68
N VAL A 98 -9.10 -10.59 7.88
CA VAL A 98 -8.68 -11.06 9.20
C VAL A 98 -7.22 -10.72 9.40
N MET A 99 -6.92 -10.02 10.49
CA MET A 99 -5.55 -9.80 10.95
C MET A 99 -5.09 -10.99 11.80
N ILE A 100 -3.86 -11.43 11.58
CA ILE A 100 -3.28 -12.64 12.17
C ILE A 100 -1.86 -12.32 12.61
N GLY A 101 -1.46 -12.80 13.78
CA GLY A 101 -0.09 -12.62 14.27
C GLY A 101 0.29 -11.19 14.61
N HIS A 102 -0.66 -10.31 14.93
CA HIS A 102 -0.33 -8.97 15.45
C HIS A 102 0.59 -9.12 16.66
N SER A 103 1.63 -8.30 16.72
CA SER A 103 2.68 -8.29 17.75
C SER A 103 2.16 -8.41 19.19
N GLU A 104 1.07 -7.73 19.56
CA GLU A 104 0.43 -7.87 20.89
C GLU A 104 -0.04 -9.31 21.16
N ARG A 105 -0.58 -10.01 20.16
CA ARG A 105 -1.00 -11.40 20.35
C ARG A 105 0.20 -12.33 20.49
N ARG A 106 1.24 -12.13 19.68
CA ARG A 106 2.49 -12.91 19.76
C ARG A 106 3.21 -12.72 21.09
N HIS A 107 3.35 -11.48 21.55
CA HIS A 107 4.21 -11.15 22.68
C HIS A 107 3.48 -11.06 24.02
N VAL A 108 2.21 -10.66 24.04
CA VAL A 108 1.39 -10.60 25.25
C VAL A 108 0.60 -11.91 25.43
N LEU A 109 -0.10 -12.35 24.38
CA LEU A 109 -0.93 -13.56 24.42
C LEU A 109 -0.18 -14.85 24.05
N LYS A 110 1.11 -14.74 23.72
CA LYS A 110 2.05 -15.85 23.47
C LYS A 110 1.69 -16.75 22.29
N GLU A 111 1.03 -16.18 21.28
CA GLU A 111 0.75 -16.92 20.04
C GLU A 111 2.05 -17.17 19.25
N THR A 112 2.17 -18.38 18.73
CA THR A 112 3.36 -18.91 18.05
C THR A 112 3.25 -18.83 16.53
N ASP A 113 4.37 -18.88 15.81
CA ASP A 113 4.36 -18.90 14.33
C ASP A 113 3.54 -20.05 13.75
N GLN A 114 3.50 -21.20 14.43
CA GLN A 114 2.68 -22.34 14.02
C GLN A 114 1.19 -22.03 14.16
N GLU A 115 0.76 -21.44 15.27
CA GLU A 115 -0.63 -21.03 15.46
C GLU A 115 -1.05 -19.97 14.43
N GLU A 116 -0.16 -19.02 14.11
CA GLU A 116 -0.44 -18.05 13.04
C GLU A 116 -0.56 -18.72 11.67
N ASN A 117 0.27 -19.72 11.37
CA ASN A 117 0.14 -20.48 10.12
C ASN A 117 -1.22 -21.19 10.03
N GLU A 118 -1.66 -21.85 11.10
CA GLU A 118 -2.96 -22.51 11.13
C GLU A 118 -4.11 -21.52 10.86
N LYS A 119 -4.03 -20.32 11.45
CA LYS A 119 -5.01 -19.26 11.19
C LYS A 119 -4.92 -18.71 9.78
N VAL A 120 -3.71 -18.48 9.23
CA VAL A 120 -3.52 -18.02 7.84
C VAL A 120 -4.17 -18.99 6.85
N LEU A 121 -3.88 -20.29 6.98
CA LEU A 121 -4.46 -21.31 6.12
C LEU A 121 -5.99 -21.36 6.25
N SER A 122 -6.50 -21.25 7.47
CA SER A 122 -7.94 -21.20 7.71
C SER A 122 -8.58 -19.94 7.10
N ALA A 123 -7.96 -18.77 7.21
CA ALA A 123 -8.51 -17.52 6.70
C ALA A 123 -8.63 -17.56 5.17
N LEU A 124 -7.54 -17.98 4.52
CA LEU A 124 -7.50 -18.14 3.06
C LEU A 124 -8.48 -19.22 2.58
N LYS A 125 -8.62 -20.35 3.30
CA LYS A 125 -9.63 -21.40 3.00
C LYS A 125 -11.05 -20.84 3.01
N HIS A 126 -11.36 -19.92 3.92
CA HIS A 126 -12.71 -19.36 4.05
C HIS A 126 -12.96 -18.14 3.14
N GLY A 127 -11.93 -17.67 2.44
CA GLY A 127 -12.02 -16.60 1.44
C GLY A 127 -11.76 -15.20 1.98
N PHE A 128 -11.20 -15.07 3.18
CA PHE A 128 -10.86 -13.76 3.74
C PHE A 128 -9.61 -13.17 3.10
N LYS A 129 -9.55 -11.85 2.98
CA LYS A 129 -8.26 -11.16 2.91
C LYS A 129 -7.53 -11.41 4.23
N THR A 130 -6.29 -11.88 4.15
CA THR A 130 -5.54 -12.38 5.29
C THR A 130 -4.33 -11.49 5.51
N LEU A 131 -4.34 -10.67 6.57
CA LEU A 131 -3.26 -9.75 6.93
C LEU A 131 -2.38 -10.41 7.99
N LEU A 132 -1.25 -10.98 7.57
CA LEU A 132 -0.26 -11.55 8.49
C LEU A 132 0.70 -10.45 8.96
N CYS A 133 0.75 -10.22 10.27
CA CYS A 133 1.72 -9.32 10.88
C CYS A 133 3.01 -10.07 11.22
N VAL A 134 4.14 -9.45 10.88
CA VAL A 134 5.51 -9.92 11.16
C VAL A 134 6.36 -8.76 11.67
N GLY A 135 7.35 -9.05 12.49
CA GLY A 135 8.10 -8.01 13.19
C GLY A 135 9.13 -8.55 14.16
N GLU A 136 10.27 -7.87 14.24
CA GLU A 136 11.30 -8.14 15.24
C GLU A 136 11.13 -7.28 16.51
N THR A 137 11.58 -7.81 17.64
CA THR A 137 11.68 -7.10 18.92
C THR A 137 12.91 -6.20 18.98
N LEU A 138 12.95 -5.29 19.97
CA LEU A 138 14.13 -4.44 20.21
C LEU A 138 15.38 -5.29 20.47
N GLU A 139 15.23 -6.37 21.22
CA GLU A 139 16.30 -7.31 21.54
C GLU A 139 16.84 -7.98 20.27
N GLN A 140 15.96 -8.49 19.41
CA GLN A 140 16.34 -9.10 18.14
C GLN A 140 17.03 -8.10 17.20
N LYS A 141 16.56 -6.84 17.17
CA LYS A 141 17.25 -5.75 16.47
C LYS A 141 18.65 -5.50 17.04
N ASN A 142 18.79 -5.44 18.36
CA ASN A 142 20.08 -5.21 19.02
C ASN A 142 21.07 -6.36 18.80
N TYR A 143 20.57 -7.60 18.67
CA TYR A 143 21.35 -8.76 18.24
C TYR A 143 21.62 -8.82 16.74
N GLN A 144 21.09 -7.86 15.97
CA GLN A 144 21.26 -7.78 14.51
C GLN A 144 20.71 -9.00 13.76
N ILE A 145 19.64 -9.61 14.29
CA ILE A 145 18.97 -10.78 13.71
C ILE A 145 17.58 -10.46 13.13
N SER A 146 17.30 -9.18 12.85
CA SER A 146 16.00 -8.73 12.33
C SER A 146 15.59 -9.49 11.06
N ASP A 147 16.54 -9.71 10.15
CA ASP A 147 16.24 -10.27 8.84
C ASP A 147 15.91 -11.77 8.96
N GLU A 148 16.65 -12.50 9.80
CA GLU A 148 16.41 -13.90 10.12
C GLU A 148 15.06 -14.09 10.80
N VAL A 149 14.71 -13.22 11.74
CA VAL A 149 13.42 -13.25 12.42
C VAL A 149 12.27 -13.05 11.43
N LEU A 150 12.32 -12.01 10.61
CA LEU A 150 11.28 -11.72 9.62
C LEU A 150 11.12 -12.87 8.62
N ARG A 151 12.24 -13.41 8.13
CA ARG A 151 12.22 -14.55 7.20
C ARG A 151 11.68 -15.81 7.85
N THR A 152 11.97 -16.05 9.13
CA THR A 152 11.45 -17.20 9.88
C THR A 152 9.94 -17.10 10.06
N GLN A 153 9.44 -15.95 10.53
CA GLN A 153 8.01 -15.72 10.71
C GLN A 153 7.23 -15.86 9.40
N LEU A 154 7.77 -15.34 8.28
CA LEU A 154 7.16 -15.48 6.96
C LEU A 154 7.15 -16.94 6.47
N LYS A 155 8.28 -17.64 6.57
CA LYS A 155 8.39 -19.02 6.08
C LYS A 155 7.50 -19.98 6.84
N ILE A 156 7.42 -19.83 8.17
CA ILE A 156 6.54 -20.66 9.00
C ILE A 156 5.09 -20.23 8.79
N GLY A 157 4.79 -18.93 8.93
CA GLY A 157 3.43 -18.38 8.83
C GLY A 157 2.74 -18.64 7.49
N LEU A 158 3.51 -18.75 6.40
CA LEU A 158 2.99 -19.01 5.05
C LEU A 158 3.25 -20.44 4.55
N HIS A 159 3.72 -21.34 5.41
CA HIS A 159 3.93 -22.73 5.01
C HIS A 159 2.60 -23.36 4.54
N GLY A 160 2.61 -23.99 3.36
CA GLY A 160 1.41 -24.59 2.77
C GLY A 160 0.47 -23.61 2.04
N VAL A 161 0.77 -22.30 2.03
CA VAL A 161 0.02 -21.33 1.21
C VAL A 161 0.35 -21.56 -0.27
N SER A 162 -0.68 -21.67 -1.10
CA SER A 162 -0.54 -21.86 -2.55
C SER A 162 -0.53 -20.54 -3.31
N VAL A 163 0.08 -20.54 -4.51
CA VAL A 163 0.10 -19.37 -5.42
C VAL A 163 -1.30 -18.81 -5.70
N LYS A 164 -2.32 -19.67 -5.78
CA LYS A 164 -3.71 -19.27 -6.03
C LYS A 164 -4.31 -18.41 -4.92
N GLN A 165 -3.76 -18.49 -3.71
CA GLN A 165 -4.26 -17.76 -2.53
C GLN A 165 -3.58 -16.40 -2.34
N LEU A 166 -2.45 -16.14 -3.02
CA LEU A 166 -1.69 -14.90 -2.86
C LEU A 166 -2.47 -13.60 -3.11
N PRO A 167 -3.45 -13.53 -4.04
CA PRO A 167 -4.28 -12.33 -4.19
C PRO A 167 -5.09 -11.94 -2.94
N HIS A 168 -5.26 -12.87 -2.00
CA HIS A 168 -5.93 -12.64 -0.71
C HIS A 168 -4.93 -12.46 0.45
N LEU A 169 -3.63 -12.57 0.22
CA LEU A 169 -2.61 -12.48 1.27
C LEU A 169 -2.00 -11.09 1.33
N PHE A 170 -1.92 -10.54 2.53
CA PHE A 170 -1.43 -9.22 2.86
C PHE A 170 -0.39 -9.40 3.97
N ILE A 171 0.69 -8.61 3.95
CA ILE A 171 1.69 -8.62 5.00
C ILE A 171 1.73 -7.25 5.66
N ALA A 172 1.77 -7.20 6.99
CA ALA A 172 2.09 -5.99 7.74
C ALA A 172 3.43 -6.17 8.47
N TYR A 173 4.38 -5.28 8.18
CA TYR A 173 5.64 -5.21 8.91
C TYR A 173 5.50 -4.31 10.14
N GLU A 174 5.57 -4.89 11.33
CA GLU A 174 5.45 -4.20 12.62
C GLU A 174 6.80 -4.26 13.36
N PRO A 175 7.70 -3.27 13.22
CA PRO A 175 8.85 -3.18 14.14
C PRO A 175 8.32 -3.05 15.57
N VAL A 176 8.40 -4.13 16.35
CA VAL A 176 7.67 -4.27 17.64
C VAL A 176 8.14 -3.23 18.65
N TRP A 177 9.40 -2.80 18.52
CA TRP A 177 10.00 -1.75 19.33
C TRP A 177 9.53 -0.34 18.97
N ALA A 178 8.87 -0.17 17.81
CA ALA A 178 8.37 1.12 17.33
C ALA A 178 6.87 1.30 17.55
N ILE A 179 6.16 0.30 18.06
CA ILE A 179 4.71 0.34 18.32
C ILE A 179 4.39 0.52 19.81
N GLY A 180 3.18 0.97 20.13
CA GLY A 180 2.73 1.19 21.51
C GLY A 180 3.05 2.58 22.06
N GLU A 181 2.65 2.85 23.31
CA GLU A 181 2.70 4.20 23.90
C GLU A 181 4.13 4.74 24.03
N GLY A 182 5.13 3.88 24.23
CA GLY A 182 6.56 4.22 24.31
C GLY A 182 7.39 3.85 23.08
N GLY A 183 6.76 3.48 21.96
CA GLY A 183 7.47 3.10 20.74
C GLY A 183 8.18 4.29 20.09
N ILE A 184 9.41 4.09 19.61
CA ILE A 184 10.17 5.09 18.86
C ILE A 184 9.92 4.87 17.37
N PRO A 185 9.44 5.87 16.61
CA PRO A 185 9.25 5.71 15.17
C PRO A 185 10.55 5.28 14.47
N ALA A 186 10.47 4.21 13.68
CA ALA A 186 11.58 3.85 12.80
C ALA A 186 11.74 4.90 11.71
N THR A 187 12.99 5.12 11.27
CA THR A 187 13.25 5.97 10.11
C THR A 187 12.63 5.34 8.85
N ALA A 188 12.25 6.16 7.87
CA ALA A 188 11.70 5.65 6.62
C ALA A 188 12.69 4.74 5.88
N GLN A 189 13.99 5.04 5.96
CA GLN A 189 15.05 4.19 5.44
C GLN A 189 15.06 2.79 6.09
N TYR A 190 15.01 2.72 7.42
CA TYR A 190 14.97 1.42 8.11
C TYR A 190 13.72 0.62 7.74
N ALA A 191 12.57 1.29 7.66
CA ALA A 191 11.32 0.68 7.25
C ALA A 191 11.42 0.09 5.82
N ASP A 192 11.98 0.85 4.86
CA ASP A 192 12.19 0.39 3.48
C ASP A 192 13.17 -0.79 3.39
N GLU A 193 14.27 -0.74 4.15
CA GLU A 193 15.26 -1.83 4.20
C GLU A 193 14.62 -3.15 4.63
N LYS A 194 13.77 -3.14 5.67
CA LYS A 194 13.10 -4.36 6.15
C LYS A 194 11.95 -4.80 5.25
N GLN A 195 11.20 -3.87 4.70
CA GLN A 195 10.19 -4.13 3.66
C GLN A 195 10.80 -4.82 2.43
N LYS A 196 12.00 -4.39 2.01
CA LYS A 196 12.77 -5.05 0.93
C LYS A 196 13.11 -6.50 1.28
N ILE A 197 13.57 -6.79 2.50
CA ILE A 197 13.87 -8.15 2.96
C ILE A 197 12.61 -9.03 2.95
N ILE A 198 11.47 -8.49 3.38
CA ILE A 198 10.18 -9.19 3.34
C ILE A 198 9.79 -9.52 1.89
N LYS A 199 9.79 -8.53 1.00
CA LYS A 199 9.48 -8.74 -0.43
C LYS A 199 10.43 -9.75 -1.09
N GLN A 200 11.72 -9.70 -0.76
CA GLN A 200 12.69 -10.67 -1.25
C GLN A 200 12.38 -12.09 -0.75
N CYS A 201 12.04 -12.25 0.54
CA CYS A 201 11.65 -13.55 1.09
C CYS A 201 10.40 -14.10 0.39
N LEU A 202 9.38 -13.25 0.16
CA LEU A 202 8.17 -13.65 -0.56
C LEU A 202 8.48 -14.05 -2.00
N PHE A 203 9.38 -13.35 -2.69
CA PHE A 203 9.85 -13.70 -4.02
C PHE A 203 10.58 -15.05 -4.05
N GLU A 204 11.43 -15.34 -3.07
CA GLU A 204 12.09 -16.65 -2.96
C GLU A 204 11.09 -17.80 -2.72
N MET A 205 9.97 -17.52 -2.03
CA MET A 205 8.93 -18.51 -1.74
C MET A 205 7.96 -18.74 -2.91
N PHE A 206 7.62 -17.68 -3.65
CA PHE A 206 6.50 -17.70 -4.62
C PHE A 206 6.87 -17.23 -6.03
N GLY A 207 8.12 -16.81 -6.26
CA GLY A 207 8.57 -16.24 -7.52
C GLY A 207 7.88 -14.90 -7.85
N GLU A 208 7.69 -14.65 -9.14
CA GLU A 208 7.06 -13.43 -9.67
C GLU A 208 5.65 -13.17 -9.13
N GLU A 209 4.94 -14.23 -8.74
CA GLU A 209 3.57 -14.14 -8.22
C GLU A 209 3.51 -13.43 -6.85
N SER A 210 4.65 -13.35 -6.14
CA SER A 210 4.76 -12.59 -4.89
C SER A 210 4.45 -11.10 -5.03
N LYS A 211 4.59 -10.54 -6.25
CA LYS A 211 4.27 -9.12 -6.55
C LYS A 211 2.80 -8.78 -6.31
N LYS A 212 1.93 -9.78 -6.19
CA LYS A 212 0.50 -9.63 -5.87
C LYS A 212 0.24 -9.41 -4.38
N ILE A 213 1.24 -9.65 -3.51
CA ILE A 213 1.14 -9.56 -2.06
C ILE A 213 1.51 -8.13 -1.64
N PRO A 214 0.55 -7.31 -1.18
CA PRO A 214 0.88 -6.01 -0.61
C PRO A 214 1.60 -6.17 0.73
N VAL A 215 2.64 -5.36 0.92
CA VAL A 215 3.42 -5.29 2.17
C VAL A 215 3.30 -3.88 2.77
N LEU A 216 2.55 -3.80 3.85
CA LEU A 216 2.22 -2.57 4.55
C LEU A 216 3.21 -2.32 5.68
N TYR A 217 3.52 -1.06 5.93
CA TYR A 217 4.28 -0.66 7.11
C TYR A 217 3.34 -0.40 8.29
N GLY A 218 3.51 -1.15 9.38
CA GLY A 218 2.68 -1.15 10.58
C GLY A 218 3.35 -0.59 11.84
N GLY A 219 4.44 0.17 11.71
CA GLY A 219 5.10 0.85 12.83
C GLY A 219 4.33 2.08 13.34
N SER A 220 4.97 2.92 14.16
CA SER A 220 4.37 4.21 14.59
C SER A 220 4.30 5.22 13.45
N VAL A 221 3.23 5.12 12.66
CA VAL A 221 2.87 6.05 11.58
C VAL A 221 2.03 7.21 12.13
N ASN A 222 2.39 8.43 11.78
CA ASN A 222 1.72 9.67 12.18
C ASN A 222 1.72 10.70 11.03
N LEU A 223 1.13 11.88 11.26
CA LEU A 223 1.02 12.92 10.23
C LEU A 223 2.40 13.45 9.80
N GLU A 224 3.38 13.42 10.70
CA GLU A 224 4.72 13.94 10.46
C GLU A 224 5.56 13.02 9.56
N ASN A 225 5.35 11.69 9.62
CA ASN A 225 6.19 10.72 8.91
C ASN A 225 5.48 9.93 7.79
N ALA A 226 4.14 9.95 7.73
CA ALA A 226 3.37 9.16 6.76
C ALA A 226 3.80 9.41 5.31
N ASN A 227 4.03 10.68 4.95
CA ASN A 227 4.44 11.07 3.59
C ASN A 227 5.80 10.49 3.23
N GLU A 228 6.78 10.54 4.14
CA GLU A 228 8.12 10.00 3.90
C GLU A 228 8.09 8.47 3.76
N LEU A 229 7.27 7.80 4.58
CA LEU A 229 7.11 6.35 4.58
C LEU A 229 6.44 5.85 3.31
N ILE A 230 5.32 6.45 2.88
CA ILE A 230 4.60 5.97 1.69
C ILE A 230 5.39 6.17 0.40
N MET A 231 6.33 7.13 0.36
CA MET A 231 7.20 7.37 -0.78
C MET A 231 8.31 6.32 -0.92
N GLN A 232 8.52 5.46 0.08
CA GLN A 232 9.55 4.43 0.00
C GLN A 232 9.18 3.36 -1.04
N PRO A 233 10.16 2.88 -1.84
CA PRO A 233 9.90 2.02 -2.99
C PRO A 233 9.31 0.64 -2.62
N HIS A 234 9.60 0.12 -1.43
CA HIS A 234 9.14 -1.19 -0.98
C HIS A 234 7.89 -1.12 -0.08
N ILE A 235 7.34 0.07 0.17
CA ILE A 235 6.13 0.24 1.00
C ILE A 235 4.91 0.37 0.09
N ASP A 236 4.00 -0.61 0.15
CA ASP A 236 2.76 -0.59 -0.66
C ASP A 236 1.61 0.14 0.04
N GLY A 237 1.75 0.40 1.35
CA GLY A 237 0.71 1.01 2.14
C GLY A 237 1.09 1.21 3.61
N LEU A 238 0.20 1.90 4.34
CA LEU A 238 0.38 2.23 5.75
C LEU A 238 -0.70 1.58 6.60
N PHE A 239 -0.27 0.84 7.63
CA PHE A 239 -1.12 0.25 8.64
C PHE A 239 -0.98 1.05 9.94
N VAL A 240 -1.93 1.96 10.18
CA VAL A 240 -1.80 3.06 11.12
C VAL A 240 -2.52 2.73 12.43
N GLY A 241 -1.83 2.94 13.55
CA GLY A 241 -2.38 2.81 14.89
C GLY A 241 -3.08 4.10 15.36
N ARG A 242 -2.55 4.70 16.43
CA ARG A 242 -3.13 5.84 17.18
C ARG A 242 -3.66 6.98 16.31
N SER A 243 -2.87 7.43 15.33
CA SER A 243 -3.25 8.54 14.46
C SER A 243 -4.47 8.27 13.59
N ALA A 244 -4.87 7.00 13.44
CA ALA A 244 -6.05 6.61 12.69
C ALA A 244 -7.28 6.33 13.56
N TRP A 245 -7.19 6.39 14.90
CA TRP A 245 -8.34 6.19 15.79
C TRP A 245 -9.30 7.39 15.84
N ASP A 246 -8.87 8.52 15.31
CA ASP A 246 -9.72 9.66 14.96
C ASP A 246 -9.91 9.69 13.44
N ALA A 247 -11.16 9.79 12.98
CA ALA A 247 -11.49 9.67 11.55
C ALA A 247 -10.92 10.85 10.73
N GLN A 248 -10.90 12.06 11.31
CA GLN A 248 -10.38 13.25 10.64
C GLN A 248 -8.85 13.19 10.53
N CYS A 249 -8.16 12.76 11.58
CA CYS A 249 -6.72 12.51 11.55
C CYS A 249 -6.36 11.44 10.54
N PHE A 250 -7.12 10.32 10.46
CA PHE A 250 -6.85 9.28 9.48
C PHE A 250 -7.03 9.79 8.05
N TYR A 251 -8.13 10.48 7.76
CA TYR A 251 -8.37 11.11 6.47
C TYR A 251 -7.24 12.07 6.08
N THR A 252 -6.82 12.94 7.00
CA THR A 252 -5.74 13.92 6.76
C THR A 252 -4.43 13.22 6.43
N LEU A 253 -4.14 12.09 7.10
CA LEU A 253 -2.96 11.27 6.84
C LEU A 253 -3.02 10.64 5.44
N ILE A 254 -4.16 10.04 5.08
CA ILE A 254 -4.36 9.43 3.77
C ILE A 254 -4.23 10.48 2.65
N ASP A 255 -4.91 11.63 2.79
CA ASP A 255 -4.85 12.74 1.84
C ASP A 255 -3.43 13.29 1.67
N GLY A 256 -2.70 13.50 2.77
CA GLY A 256 -1.30 13.92 2.74
C GLY A 256 -0.40 12.92 2.02
N ALA A 257 -0.55 11.63 2.33
CA ALA A 257 0.22 10.55 1.72
C ALA A 257 -0.04 10.45 0.20
N LEU A 258 -1.31 10.52 -0.21
CA LEU A 258 -1.70 10.49 -1.63
C LEU A 258 -1.21 11.73 -2.38
N LYS A 259 -1.27 12.92 -1.77
CA LYS A 259 -0.71 14.14 -2.35
C LYS A 259 0.81 14.09 -2.46
N ALA A 260 1.51 13.47 -1.52
CA ALA A 260 2.95 13.26 -1.63
C ALA A 260 3.29 12.35 -2.81
N LEU A 261 2.56 11.24 -2.96
CA LEU A 261 2.69 10.34 -4.11
C LEU A 261 2.37 11.06 -5.44
N ALA A 262 1.24 11.77 -5.50
CA ALA A 262 0.84 12.53 -6.69
C ALA A 262 1.83 13.66 -7.00
N GLY A 263 2.33 14.37 -6.00
CA GLY A 263 3.35 15.42 -6.15
C GLY A 263 4.66 14.91 -6.76
N THR A 264 5.03 13.65 -6.50
CA THR A 264 6.14 12.99 -7.22
C THR A 264 5.78 12.53 -8.63
N THR A 265 4.49 12.26 -8.88
CA THR A 265 3.92 11.81 -10.15
C THR A 265 3.56 12.97 -11.09
N HIS A 266 3.50 14.22 -10.60
CA HIS A 266 3.28 15.44 -11.38
C HIS A 266 4.47 16.41 -11.36
N GLN A 267 5.57 16.02 -10.72
CA GLN A 267 6.77 16.86 -10.63
C GLN A 267 7.27 17.28 -12.01
N PHE A 268 7.08 16.43 -13.03
CA PHE A 268 7.54 16.67 -14.40
C PHE A 268 6.43 17.15 -15.32
N SER A 269 5.23 17.44 -14.82
CA SER A 269 4.06 17.82 -15.62
C SER A 269 4.31 19.11 -16.39
N PRO A 270 5.01 20.12 -15.82
CA PRO A 270 5.45 21.28 -16.61
C PRO A 270 6.35 20.91 -17.79
N ILE A 271 7.32 20.01 -17.57
CA ILE A 271 8.25 19.54 -18.61
C ILE A 271 7.50 18.74 -19.67
N ALA A 272 6.68 17.78 -19.26
CA ALA A 272 5.85 16.95 -20.14
C ALA A 272 4.89 17.79 -20.99
N THR A 273 4.20 18.77 -20.38
CA THR A 273 3.30 19.69 -21.08
C THR A 273 4.06 20.57 -22.08
N GLN A 274 5.23 21.10 -21.70
CA GLN A 274 6.08 21.87 -22.62
C GLN A 274 6.58 21.01 -23.78
N LEU A 275 7.00 19.76 -23.52
CA LEU A 275 7.41 18.83 -24.57
C LEU A 275 6.28 18.57 -25.55
N ILE A 276 5.08 18.19 -25.08
CA ILE A 276 3.91 17.95 -25.94
C ILE A 276 3.58 19.20 -26.76
N LYS A 277 3.55 20.38 -26.12
CA LYS A 277 3.30 21.65 -26.80
C LYS A 277 4.32 21.92 -27.92
N HIS A 278 5.62 21.76 -27.63
CA HIS A 278 6.67 22.06 -28.59
C HIS A 278 6.91 20.96 -29.62
N LEU A 279 6.36 19.76 -29.40
CA LEU A 279 6.26 18.69 -30.39
C LEU A 279 5.08 18.88 -31.36
N GLY A 280 4.34 19.98 -31.26
CA GLY A 280 3.20 20.30 -32.15
C GLY A 280 1.84 19.89 -31.60
N GLY A 281 1.74 19.62 -30.29
CA GLY A 281 0.52 19.23 -29.61
C GLY A 281 0.24 17.72 -29.64
N LYS A 282 -0.79 17.29 -28.90
CA LYS A 282 -1.18 15.85 -28.78
C LYS A 282 -1.39 15.22 -30.16
N GLU A 283 -2.08 15.93 -31.05
CA GLU A 283 -2.39 15.46 -32.41
C GLU A 283 -1.18 15.26 -33.32
N ASN A 284 -0.03 15.84 -32.99
CA ASN A 284 1.17 15.62 -33.80
C ASN A 284 1.95 14.38 -33.34
N ILE A 285 1.70 13.85 -32.15
CA ILE A 285 2.42 12.72 -31.57
C ILE A 285 1.70 11.41 -31.95
N SER A 286 2.36 10.53 -32.70
CA SER A 286 1.78 9.25 -33.14
C SER A 286 2.24 8.05 -32.31
N ALA A 287 3.39 8.13 -31.66
CA ALA A 287 3.86 7.13 -30.72
C ALA A 287 4.85 7.72 -29.71
N LEU A 288 4.84 7.17 -28.50
CA LEU A 288 5.72 7.55 -27.41
C LEU A 288 6.37 6.28 -26.83
N THR A 289 7.69 6.23 -26.73
CA THR A 289 8.45 5.17 -26.05
C THR A 289 9.64 5.77 -25.31
N HIS A 290 10.37 5.00 -24.49
CA HIS A 290 11.59 5.48 -23.83
C HIS A 290 12.68 4.40 -23.76
N CYS A 291 13.92 4.80 -23.48
CA CYS A 291 15.00 3.93 -23.03
C CYS A 291 15.58 4.45 -21.70
N ALA A 292 16.70 3.90 -21.26
CA ALA A 292 17.34 4.25 -19.99
C ALA A 292 17.69 5.74 -19.81
N SER A 293 17.72 6.58 -20.86
CA SER A 293 18.05 8.01 -20.71
C SER A 293 17.32 8.96 -21.66
N ARG A 294 16.46 8.43 -22.54
CA ARG A 294 15.83 9.19 -23.62
C ARG A 294 14.37 8.84 -23.82
N ILE A 295 13.58 9.84 -24.16
CA ILE A 295 12.21 9.69 -24.65
C ILE A 295 12.24 9.71 -26.16
N ARG A 296 11.58 8.75 -26.80
CA ARG A 296 11.44 8.65 -28.25
C ARG A 296 10.01 8.97 -28.66
N VAL A 297 9.88 9.93 -29.56
CA VAL A 297 8.58 10.44 -30.04
C VAL A 297 8.52 10.27 -31.54
N MET A 298 7.50 9.57 -32.04
CA MET A 298 7.14 9.60 -33.45
C MET A 298 6.17 10.75 -33.69
N THR A 299 6.42 11.56 -34.72
CA THR A 299 5.59 12.72 -35.05
C THR A 299 4.97 12.61 -36.44
N ARG A 300 3.76 13.14 -36.63
CA ARG A 300 3.02 13.12 -37.90
C ARG A 300 3.50 14.20 -38.87
N ASN A 301 3.89 15.37 -38.37
CA ASN A 301 4.34 16.51 -39.17
C ASN A 301 5.52 17.24 -38.49
N GLU A 302 6.67 17.28 -39.15
CA GLU A 302 7.87 17.93 -38.61
C GLU A 302 7.76 19.44 -38.54
N ASN A 303 6.93 20.07 -39.39
CA ASN A 303 6.80 21.53 -39.45
C ASN A 303 6.13 22.12 -38.21
N HIS A 304 5.47 21.30 -37.39
CA HIS A 304 4.81 21.74 -36.16
C HIS A 304 5.75 21.68 -34.95
N ILE A 305 7.00 21.26 -35.12
CA ILE A 305 7.94 21.01 -34.03
C ILE A 305 8.86 22.22 -33.82
N ASN A 306 8.90 22.71 -32.59
CA ASN A 306 9.82 23.77 -32.19
C ASN A 306 11.05 23.18 -31.47
N LYS A 307 12.04 22.76 -32.26
CA LYS A 307 13.29 22.14 -31.76
C LYS A 307 14.03 23.03 -30.77
N VAL A 308 14.15 24.33 -31.08
CA VAL A 308 14.84 25.31 -30.25
C VAL A 308 14.17 25.47 -28.88
N ALA A 309 12.83 25.41 -28.82
CA ALA A 309 12.12 25.48 -27.57
C ALA A 309 12.30 24.21 -26.73
N ILE A 310 12.33 23.03 -27.35
CA ILE A 310 12.55 21.74 -26.67
C ILE A 310 13.92 21.71 -25.97
N GLU A 311 14.99 22.15 -26.66
CA GLU A 311 16.34 22.18 -26.09
C GLU A 311 16.49 23.17 -24.93
N LYS A 312 15.58 24.16 -24.82
CA LYS A 312 15.57 25.15 -23.72
C LYS A 312 14.77 24.69 -22.50
N ILE A 313 14.06 23.57 -22.57
CA ILE A 313 13.31 23.03 -21.44
C ILE A 313 14.31 22.57 -20.38
N ASN A 314 14.14 23.05 -19.14
CA ASN A 314 14.98 22.65 -18.03
C ASN A 314 14.88 21.13 -17.81
N GLY A 315 16.02 20.42 -17.80
CA GLY A 315 16.09 18.96 -17.72
C GLY A 315 16.25 18.24 -19.06
N VAL A 316 16.11 18.94 -20.19
CA VAL A 316 16.50 18.42 -21.52
C VAL A 316 17.97 18.75 -21.75
N SER A 317 18.78 17.72 -22.03
CA SER A 317 20.22 17.85 -22.30
C SER A 317 20.60 17.65 -23.77
N GLY A 318 19.63 17.29 -24.61
CA GLY A 318 19.83 17.25 -26.06
C GLY A 318 18.60 16.73 -26.80
N LEU A 319 18.53 17.07 -28.09
CA LEU A 319 17.50 16.61 -29.01
C LEU A 319 18.16 16.14 -30.31
N PHE A 320 17.77 14.97 -30.79
CA PHE A 320 18.20 14.50 -32.11
C PHE A 320 17.07 13.76 -32.82
N SER A 321 17.07 13.79 -34.14
CA SER A 321 16.02 13.18 -34.96
C SER A 321 16.63 12.25 -36.00
N ILE A 322 15.99 11.09 -36.22
CA ILE A 322 16.30 10.17 -37.31
C ILE A 322 14.96 9.90 -38.01
N ALA A 323 14.79 10.41 -39.23
CA ALA A 323 13.47 10.52 -39.88
C ALA A 323 12.43 11.17 -38.92
N ASN A 324 11.19 10.72 -38.94
CA ASN A 324 10.09 11.25 -38.13
C ASN A 324 10.15 10.84 -36.64
N GLN A 325 11.29 10.33 -36.16
CA GLN A 325 11.50 9.94 -34.77
C GLN A 325 12.45 10.92 -34.07
N TYR A 326 11.92 11.62 -33.07
CA TYR A 326 12.68 12.49 -32.18
C TYR A 326 13.14 11.72 -30.95
N GLN A 327 14.36 11.97 -30.51
CA GLN A 327 14.94 11.42 -29.30
C GLN A 327 15.38 12.57 -28.39
N ILE A 328 14.67 12.73 -27.27
CA ILE A 328 14.88 13.78 -26.29
C ILE A 328 15.68 13.19 -25.13
N ILE A 329 16.87 13.73 -24.87
CA ILE A 329 17.73 13.29 -23.78
C ILE A 329 17.33 14.04 -22.51
N VAL A 330 16.90 13.27 -21.50
CA VAL A 330 16.49 13.80 -20.18
C VAL A 330 17.24 13.11 -19.04
N GLY A 331 18.08 12.11 -19.36
CA GLY A 331 18.90 11.40 -18.39
C GLY A 331 18.16 10.30 -17.61
N PRO A 332 18.92 9.37 -17.00
CA PRO A 332 18.36 8.17 -16.38
C PRO A 332 17.53 8.44 -15.14
N LYS A 333 17.75 9.58 -14.48
CA LYS A 333 17.03 9.95 -13.26
C LYS A 333 15.57 10.34 -13.52
N TRP A 334 15.27 10.88 -14.70
CA TRP A 334 13.98 11.54 -14.96
C TRP A 334 13.19 10.94 -16.12
N VAL A 335 13.82 10.11 -16.96
CA VAL A 335 13.21 9.60 -18.20
C VAL A 335 11.89 8.89 -17.98
N GLU A 336 11.81 8.00 -16.99
CA GLU A 336 10.61 7.20 -16.71
C GLU A 336 9.47 8.07 -16.18
N LYS A 337 9.80 9.07 -15.35
CA LYS A 337 8.83 10.01 -14.77
C LYS A 337 8.26 10.93 -15.84
N ILE A 338 9.12 11.62 -16.59
CA ILE A 338 8.69 12.52 -17.69
C ILE A 338 7.88 11.75 -18.74
N TYR A 339 8.30 10.52 -19.09
CA TYR A 339 7.56 9.68 -20.03
C TYR A 339 6.17 9.31 -19.52
N SER A 340 6.06 8.87 -18.26
CA SER A 340 4.79 8.46 -17.67
C SER A 340 3.80 9.64 -17.65
N GLU A 341 4.29 10.84 -17.33
CA GLU A 341 3.48 12.05 -17.34
C GLU A 341 3.10 12.52 -18.75
N MET A 342 4.01 12.44 -19.73
CA MET A 342 3.69 12.68 -21.14
C MET A 342 2.61 11.71 -21.63
N LYS A 343 2.70 10.43 -21.24
CA LYS A 343 1.74 9.40 -21.64
C LYS A 343 0.35 9.69 -21.07
N ALA A 344 0.25 10.00 -19.77
CA ALA A 344 -1.01 10.37 -19.13
C ALA A 344 -1.67 11.61 -19.76
N LEU A 345 -0.87 12.62 -20.11
CA LEU A 345 -1.35 13.81 -20.81
C LEU A 345 -1.82 13.52 -22.24
N LEU A 346 -1.31 12.47 -22.91
CA LEU A 346 -1.75 12.09 -24.25
C LEU A 346 -3.03 11.24 -24.24
N GLU A 347 -3.31 10.55 -23.13
CA GLU A 347 -4.47 9.66 -22.97
C GLU A 347 -5.72 10.37 -22.41
N THR A 348 -5.58 11.60 -21.91
CA THR A 348 -6.70 12.43 -21.44
C THR A 348 -7.41 13.12 -22.62
N GLU A 349 -8.71 12.86 -22.80
CA GLU A 349 -9.59 13.47 -23.82
C GLU A 349 -9.68 14.99 -23.70
#